data_AF-A0A359E9C8-F1
#
_entry.id   AF-A0A359E9C8-F1
#
_cell.length_a   1.000
_cell.length_b   1.000
_cell.length_c   1.000
_cell.angle_alpha   90.00
_cell.angle_beta   90.00
_cell.angle_gamma   90.00
#
_symmetry.space_group_name_H-M   'P 1'
#
loop_
_entity.id
_entity.type
_entity.pdbx_description
1 polymer ?
#
loop_
_entity_poly.entity_id
_entity_poly.type
_entity_poly.pdbx_seq_one_letter_code
_entity_poly.pdbx_strand_id
1 'polypeptide(L)' 'MHDLKKYIDLINSGELVAFPTETVYGLGADAWNPSAIQKVFKTKGRPSDNPLIVHISKQDQLNDFVAEIPDSAQKLIDN' A
#
# COMPACT_ATOMS: atom_id res chain seq x y z
N MET A 1 -6.49 -22.90 -1.63
CA MET A 1 -5.76 -21.74 -1.08
C MET A 1 -4.84 -21.25 -2.19
N HIS A 2 -5.01 -20.01 -2.67
CA HIS A 2 -4.17 -19.49 -3.75
C HIS A 2 -2.70 -19.43 -3.30
N ASP A 3 -1.79 -19.81 -4.18
CA ASP A 3 -0.35 -19.67 -3.94
C ASP A 3 0.02 -18.17 -4.02
N LEU A 4 0.13 -17.53 -2.86
CA LEU A 4 0.49 -16.12 -2.75
C LEU A 4 1.97 -15.87 -3.01
N LYS A 5 2.81 -16.91 -2.98
CA LYS A 5 4.27 -16.78 -3.04
C LYS A 5 4.71 -16.04 -4.31
N LYS A 6 4.15 -16.40 -5.46
CA LYS A 6 4.44 -15.73 -6.73
C LYS A 6 4.19 -14.22 -6.67
N TYR A 7 3.10 -13.79 -6.02
CA TYR A 7 2.75 -12.37 -5.94
C TYR A 7 3.63 -11.61 -4.95
N ILE A 8 4.03 -12.26 -3.87
CA ILE A 8 5.01 -11.73 -2.91
C ILE A 8 6.35 -11.51 -3.62
N ASP A 9 6.81 -12.50 -4.38
CA ASP A 9 8.06 -12.39 -5.16
C ASP A 9 8.00 -11.24 -6.17
N LEU A 10 6.86 -11.06 -6.84
CA LEU A 10 6.64 -9.93 -7.74
C LEU A 10 6.72 -8.59 -7.01
N ILE A 11 6.00 -8.40 -5.89
CA ILE A 11 6.06 -7.15 -5.11
C ILE A 11 7.49 -6.87 -4.63
N ASN A 12 8.17 -7.88 -4.09
CA ASN A 12 9.54 -7.75 -3.60
C ASN A 12 10.54 -7.42 -4.72
N SER A 13 10.26 -7.85 -5.96
CA SER A 13 11.06 -7.49 -7.14
C SER A 13 10.72 -6.10 -7.72
N GLY A 14 9.79 -5.36 -7.09
CA GLY A 14 9.35 -4.04 -7.54
C GLY A 14 8.35 -4.09 -8.69
N GLU A 15 7.68 -5.22 -8.89
CA GLU A 15 6.58 -5.37 -9.84
C GLU A 15 5.23 -5.01 -9.22
N LEU A 16 4.27 -4.68 -10.08
CA LEU A 16 2.93 -4.27 -9.67
C LEU A 16 2.00 -5.47 -9.54
N VAL A 17 1.21 -5.51 -8.47
CA VAL A 17 0.22 -6.57 -8.24
C VAL A 17 -1.15 -5.95 -8.06
N ALA A 18 -2.10 -6.36 -8.88
CA ALA A 18 -3.51 -6.06 -8.67
C ALA A 18 -4.09 -7.01 -7.62
N PHE A 19 -4.80 -6.48 -6.63
CA PHE A 19 -5.39 -7.27 -5.56
C PHE A 19 -6.84 -6.84 -5.30
N PRO A 20 -7.74 -7.80 -4.96
CA PRO A 20 -9.10 -7.45 -4.59
C PRO A 20 -9.14 -6.77 -3.22
N THR A 21 -10.05 -5.82 -3.06
CA THR A 21 -10.47 -5.30 -1.74
C THR A 21 -11.99 -5.45 -1.61
N GLU A 22 -12.57 -5.06 -0.48
CA GLU A 22 -14.02 -5.05 -0.29
C GLU A 22 -14.74 -4.01 -1.18
N THR A 23 -14.03 -2.96 -1.61
CA THR A 23 -14.60 -1.86 -2.41
C THR A 23 -14.26 -1.97 -3.89
N VAL A 24 -12.97 -1.91 -4.24
CA VAL A 24 -12.48 -1.91 -5.63
C VAL A 24 -11.15 -2.65 -5.75
N TYR A 25 -10.75 -3.05 -6.95
CA TYR A 25 -9.40 -3.58 -7.12
C TYR A 25 -8.33 -2.52 -6.85
N GLY A 26 -7.39 -2.86 -5.99
CA GLY A 26 -6.16 -2.11 -5.77
C GLY A 26 -5.11 -2.47 -6.81
N LEU A 27 -4.23 -1.51 -7.12
CA LEU A 27 -2.96 -1.77 -7.82
C LEU A 27 -1.84 -1.42 -6.85
N GLY A 28 -1.19 -2.44 -6.31
CA GLY A 28 -0.18 -2.34 -5.27
C GLY A 28 1.24 -2.45 -5.79
N ALA A 29 2.15 -1.89 -5.01
CA ALA A 29 3.60 -1.96 -5.13
C ALA A 29 4.21 -1.92 -3.73
N ASP A 30 5.49 -2.25 -3.61
CA ASP A 30 6.23 -2.03 -2.36
C ASP A 30 6.32 -0.53 -2.04
N ALA A 31 5.78 -0.14 -0.87
CA ALA A 31 5.74 1.24 -0.38
C ALA A 31 7.13 1.78 0.01
N TRP A 32 8.14 0.92 0.15
CA TRP A 32 9.52 1.30 0.43
C TRP A 32 10.38 1.40 -0.82
N ASN A 33 9.84 1.07 -2.00
CA ASN A 33 10.56 1.07 -3.26
C ASN A 33 10.11 2.23 -4.16
N PRO A 34 10.86 3.35 -4.21
CA PRO A 34 10.49 4.51 -5.03
C PRO A 34 10.29 4.19 -6.51
N SER A 35 11.05 3.24 -7.05
CA SER A 35 10.91 2.84 -8.46
C SER A 35 9.58 2.13 -8.72
N ALA A 36 9.12 1.29 -7.79
CA ALA A 36 7.84 0.61 -7.89
C ALA A 36 6.67 1.60 -7.71
N ILE A 37 6.80 2.57 -6.80
CA ILE A 37 5.83 3.66 -6.62
C ILE A 37 5.67 4.47 -7.92
N GLN A 38 6.76 4.84 -8.58
CA GLN A 38 6.71 5.54 -9.87
C GLN A 38 6.01 4.70 -10.95
N LYS A 39 6.22 3.38 -10.98
CA LYS A 39 5.48 2.48 -11.88
C LYS A 39 3.96 2.54 -11.63
N VAL A 40 3.51 2.67 -10.37
CA VAL A 40 2.08 2.81 -10.04
C VAL A 40 1.52 4.11 -10.63
N PHE A 41 2.18 5.25 -10.41
CA PHE A 41 1.76 6.54 -10.96
C PHE A 41 1.66 6.50 -12.49
N LYS A 42 2.71 6.00 -13.14
CA LYS A 42 2.78 5.87 -14.61
C LYS A 42 1.66 4.97 -15.14
N THR A 43 1.45 3.81 -14.54
CA THR A 43 0.45 2.82 -14.99
C THR A 43 -0.98 3.34 -14.82
N LYS A 44 -1.27 4.04 -13.71
CA LYS A 44 -2.61 4.61 -13.49
C LYS A 44 -2.86 5.91 -14.26
N GLY A 45 -1.85 6.48 -14.91
CA GLY A 45 -1.93 7.82 -15.48
C GLY A 45 -2.24 8.88 -14.43
N ARG A 46 -1.87 8.64 -13.17
CA ARG A 46 -2.11 9.59 -12.08
C ARG A 46 -1.01 10.66 -12.09
N PRO A 47 -1.36 11.96 -12.05
CA PRO A 47 -0.37 12.98 -11.81
C PRO A 47 0.25 12.77 -10.42
N SER A 48 1.54 13.12 -10.29
CA SER A 48 2.35 12.81 -9.10
C SER A 48 1.96 13.63 -7.86
N ASP A 49 1.07 14.59 -8.02
CA ASP A 49 0.49 15.42 -6.95
C ASP A 49 -0.69 14.73 -6.24
N ASN A 50 -1.19 13.59 -6.76
CA ASN A 50 -2.28 12.83 -6.15
C ASN A 50 -1.72 11.66 -5.32
N PRO A 51 -1.69 11.75 -3.98
CA PRO A 51 -1.02 10.76 -3.14
C PRO A 51 -1.61 9.35 -3.29
N LEU A 52 -0.78 8.36 -2.96
CA LEU A 52 -1.19 6.96 -2.86
C LEU A 52 -1.48 6.60 -1.40
N ILE A 53 -2.36 5.62 -1.20
CA ILE A 53 -2.70 5.09 0.12
C ILE A 53 -1.79 3.90 0.43
N VAL A 54 -1.07 3.95 1.54
CA VAL A 54 -0.32 2.80 2.07
C VAL A 54 -1.31 1.85 2.77
N HIS A 55 -1.26 0.58 2.40
CA HIS A 55 -2.04 -0.47 3.07
C HIS A 55 -1.14 -1.19 4.07
N ILE A 56 -1.62 -1.37 5.29
CA ILE A 56 -0.93 -2.10 6.37
C ILE A 56 -1.79 -3.29 6.81
N SER A 57 -1.14 -4.30 7.35
CA SER A 57 -1.78 -5.52 7.85
C SER A 57 -1.94 -5.55 9.36
N LYS A 58 -1.13 -4.75 10.06
CA LYS A 58 -1.10 -4.65 11.52
C LYS A 58 -0.92 -3.18 11.93
N GLN A 59 -1.49 -2.82 13.07
CA GLN A 59 -1.49 -1.46 13.58
C GLN A 59 -0.09 -0.95 13.95
N ASP A 60 0.81 -1.83 14.38
CA ASP A 60 2.20 -1.50 14.73
C ASP A 60 2.99 -0.92 13.55
N GLN A 61 2.64 -1.29 12.32
CA GLN A 61 3.24 -0.77 11.08
C GLN A 61 2.94 0.72 10.85
N LEU A 62 1.94 1.32 11.51
CA LEU A 62 1.69 2.76 11.40
C LEU A 62 2.93 3.57 11.81
N ASN A 63 3.66 3.10 12.82
CA ASN A 63 4.84 3.78 13.35
C ASN A 63 5.95 3.95 12.32
N ASP A 64 5.95 3.15 11.25
CA ASP A 64 6.93 3.28 10.16
C ASP A 64 6.58 4.42 9.19
N PHE A 65 5.33 4.89 9.18
CA PHE A 65 4.81 5.85 8.19
C PHE A 65 4.37 7.19 8.78
N VAL A 66 4.10 7.28 10.09
CA VAL A 66 3.63 8.51 10.74
C VAL A 66 4.46 8.88 11.95
N ALA A 67 4.69 10.17 12.16
CA ALA A 67 5.46 10.67 13.31
C ALA A 67 4.63 10.69 14.61
N GLU A 68 3.33 10.93 14.50
CA GLU A 68 2.40 10.98 15.61
C GLU A 68 1.01 10.49 15.17
N ILE A 69 0.28 9.88 16.11
CA ILE A 69 -1.12 9.49 15.92
C ILE A 69 -1.94 10.33 16.89
N PRO A 70 -2.75 11.29 16.41
CA PRO A 70 -3.64 12.07 17.27
C PRO A 70 -4.62 11.17 18.02
N ASP A 71 -4.99 11.54 19.25
CA ASP A 71 -5.95 10.78 20.07
C ASP A 71 -7.28 10.49 19.36
N SER A 72 -7.74 11.44 18.53
CA SER A 72 -8.94 11.27 17.71
C SER A 72 -8.79 10.16 16.66
N ALA A 73 -7.62 10.04 16.05
CA ALA A 73 -7.32 8.98 15.09
C ALA A 73 -7.14 7.63 15.80
N GLN A 74 -6.47 7.60 16.96
CA GLN A 74 -6.30 6.38 17.76
C GLN A 74 -7.65 5.77 18.13
N LYS A 75 -8.62 6.59 18.56
CA LYS A 75 -9.99 6.14 18.83
C LYS A 75 -10.66 5.49 17.63
N LEU A 76 -10.43 6.02 16.41
CA LEU A 76 -11.01 5.44 15.18
C LEU A 76 -10.34 4.12 14.78
N ILE A 77 -9.06 3.95 15.10
CA ILE A 77 -8.32 2.72 14.82
C ILE A 77 -8.72 1.59 15.77
N ASP A 78 -8.99 1.90 17.05
CA ASP A 78 -9.29 0.90 18.08
C ASP A 78 -10.78 0.49 18.16
N ASN A 79 -11.67 1.13 17.38
CA ASN A 79 -13.10 0.79 17.30
C ASN A 79 -13.33 -0.48 16.47
#